data_AF-A0A4Y9RGV8-F1
#
_entry.id   AF-A0A4Y9RGV8-F1
#
_cell.length_a   1.000
_cell.length_b   1.000
_cell.length_c   1.000
_cell.angle_alpha   90.00
_cell.angle_beta   90.00
_cell.angle_gamma   90.00
#
_symmetry.space_group_name_H-M   'P 1'
#
loop_
_entity.id
_entity.type
_entity.pdbx_description
1 polymer ?
#
loop_
_entity_poly.entity_id
_entity_poly.type
_entity_poly.pdbx_seq_one_letter_code
_entity_poly.pdbx_strand_id
1 'polypeptide(L)'
;MHREFVDLIPREMEADTLYIAMEFATASHKCFCGCGAEVVTPLSPAGWQLHFDGETISLTPSVGSWSLPCKSHYWIRRDTVEWAAMLSADEIERVRAGDRYAVQQHFGAAPRPAAPAPAQPEPKGTPKRKGILDWITSLWR
;
A
#
# COMPACT_ATOMS: atom_id res chain seq x y z
N MET A 1 0.41 -13.57 5.40
CA MET A 1 -0.39 -12.35 5.13
C MET A 1 -1.58 -12.75 4.27
N HIS A 2 -2.63 -11.93 4.25
CA HIS A 2 -3.75 -12.10 3.32
C HIS A 2 -3.44 -11.38 2.00
N ARG A 3 -4.08 -11.82 0.92
CA ARG A 3 -4.08 -11.13 -0.36
C ARG A 3 -5.50 -10.96 -0.86
N GLU A 4 -5.78 -9.84 -1.49
CA GLU A 4 -7.07 -9.56 -2.10
C GLU A 4 -6.86 -8.95 -3.47
N PHE A 5 -7.42 -9.59 -4.50
CA PHE A 5 -7.55 -8.99 -5.81
C PHE A 5 -8.77 -8.09 -5.82
N VAL A 6 -8.58 -6.83 -6.17
CA VAL A 6 -9.60 -5.79 -6.15
C VAL A 6 -9.58 -5.02 -7.45
N ASP A 7 -10.72 -4.45 -7.84
CA ASP A 7 -10.76 -3.55 -8.99
C ASP A 7 -10.05 -2.23 -8.66
N LEU A 8 -10.27 -1.73 -7.44
CA LEU A 8 -9.68 -0.49 -6.92
C LEU A 8 -9.14 -0.72 -5.51
N ILE A 9 -7.96 -0.17 -5.23
CA ILE A 9 -7.38 -0.19 -3.88
C ILE A 9 -8.32 0.56 -2.93
N PRO A 10 -8.76 -0.03 -1.80
CA PRO A 10 -9.66 0.62 -0.88
C PRO A 10 -9.00 1.82 -0.22
N ARG A 11 -9.82 2.85 0.08
CA ARG A 11 -9.35 4.06 0.79
C ARG A 11 -8.80 3.75 2.17
N GLU A 12 -9.37 2.75 2.84
CA GLU A 12 -8.94 2.25 4.14
C GLU A 12 -8.50 0.79 3.95
N MET A 13 -7.20 0.56 3.96
CA MET A 13 -6.62 -0.78 3.86
C MET A 13 -6.56 -1.45 5.24
N GLU A 14 -6.81 -2.75 5.30
CA GLU A 14 -6.59 -3.53 6.52
C GLU A 14 -5.10 -3.82 6.77
N ALA A 15 -4.75 -4.05 8.03
CA ALA A 15 -3.43 -4.57 8.37
C ALA A 15 -3.27 -6.01 7.87
N ASP A 16 -2.02 -6.42 7.62
CA ASP A 16 -1.68 -7.77 7.19
C ASP A 16 -2.30 -8.25 5.85
N THR A 17 -2.86 -7.33 5.05
CA THR A 17 -3.44 -7.61 3.72
C THR A 17 -2.71 -6.87 2.61
N LEU A 18 -2.35 -7.59 1.55
CA LEU A 18 -1.89 -7.03 0.28
C LEU A 18 -3.06 -6.92 -0.71
N TYR A 19 -3.41 -5.69 -1.08
CA TYR A 19 -4.40 -5.41 -2.12
C TYR A 19 -3.72 -5.33 -3.48
N ILE A 20 -4.29 -5.98 -4.48
CA ILE A 20 -3.74 -6.06 -5.83
C ILE A 20 -4.80 -5.61 -6.83
N ALA A 21 -4.54 -4.47 -7.46
CA ALA A 21 -5.38 -3.93 -8.53
C ALA A 21 -4.71 -4.16 -9.88
N MET A 22 -5.11 -5.25 -10.56
CA MET A 22 -4.50 -5.70 -11.81
C MET A 22 -4.67 -4.68 -12.95
N GLU A 23 -5.85 -4.06 -13.05
CA GLU A 23 -6.15 -3.04 -14.07
C GLU A 23 -5.20 -1.83 -13.97
N PHE A 24 -4.81 -1.47 -12.75
CA PHE A 24 -3.91 -0.35 -12.48
C PHE A 24 -2.45 -0.76 -12.31
N ALA A 25 -2.14 -2.04 -12.55
CA ALA A 25 -0.82 -2.63 -12.34
C ALA A 25 -0.20 -2.16 -11.01
N THR A 26 -0.94 -2.27 -9.90
CA THR A 26 -0.51 -1.75 -8.60
C THR A 26 -0.85 -2.73 -7.50
N ALA A 27 0.09 -2.95 -6.58
CA ALA A 27 -0.19 -3.56 -5.29
C ALA A 27 0.05 -2.53 -4.16
N SER A 28 -0.72 -2.65 -3.09
CA SER A 28 -0.66 -1.71 -1.96
C SER A 28 -1.04 -2.40 -0.66
N HIS A 29 -0.41 -1.98 0.44
CA HIS A 29 -0.67 -2.52 1.78
C HIS A 29 -0.32 -1.50 2.86
N LYS A 30 -0.82 -1.72 4.07
CA LYS A 30 -0.23 -1.12 5.27
C LYS A 30 1.10 -1.81 5.55
N CYS A 31 2.13 -1.01 5.85
CA CYS A 31 3.47 -1.49 6.10
C CYS A 31 3.45 -2.64 7.14
N PHE A 32 3.98 -3.81 6.76
CA PHE A 32 3.96 -5.02 7.59
C PHE A 32 4.79 -4.93 8.87
N CYS A 33 5.49 -3.81 9.12
CA CYS A 33 6.10 -3.55 10.43
C CYS A 33 5.06 -3.09 11.48
N GLY A 34 3.83 -2.80 11.07
CA GLY A 34 2.75 -2.38 11.95
C GLY A 34 2.69 -0.87 12.21
N CYS A 35 3.52 -0.05 11.56
CA CYS A 35 3.48 1.41 11.73
C CYS A 35 2.24 2.08 11.10
N GLY A 36 1.46 1.35 10.31
CA GLY A 36 0.24 1.84 9.68
C GLY A 36 0.45 2.69 8.42
N ALA A 37 1.70 2.99 8.03
CA ALA A 37 2.00 3.73 6.82
C ALA A 37 1.62 2.92 5.57
N GLU A 38 1.09 3.59 4.55
CA GLU A 38 0.76 2.97 3.27
C GLU A 38 2.02 2.77 2.43
N VAL A 39 2.15 1.58 1.85
CA VAL A 39 3.22 1.22 0.93
C VAL A 39 2.58 0.88 -0.39
N VAL A 40 2.96 1.63 -1.43
CA VAL A 40 2.50 1.41 -2.79
C VAL A 40 3.64 0.81 -3.60
N THR A 41 3.36 -0.29 -4.29
CA THR A 41 4.28 -0.96 -5.20
C THR A 41 3.68 -0.99 -6.61
N PRO A 42 3.95 0.04 -7.43
CA PRO A 42 3.58 0.02 -8.84
C PRO A 42 4.29 -1.14 -9.55
N LEU A 43 3.51 -1.92 -10.29
CA LEU A 43 3.96 -3.12 -10.97
C LEU A 43 4.43 -2.78 -12.39
N SER A 44 5.67 -3.15 -12.71
CA SER A 44 6.22 -3.04 -14.06
C SER A 44 7.43 -3.94 -14.24
N PRO A 45 7.84 -4.26 -15.49
CA PRO A 45 9.07 -5.01 -15.74
C PRO A 45 10.34 -4.35 -15.16
N ALA A 46 10.34 -3.03 -14.99
CA ALA A 46 11.47 -2.25 -14.48
C ALA A 46 11.34 -1.82 -13.00
N GLY A 47 10.24 -2.22 -12.33
CA GLY A 47 9.98 -1.92 -10.93
C GLY A 47 9.64 -3.20 -10.17
N TRP A 48 8.64 -3.13 -9.29
CA TRP A 48 8.10 -4.34 -8.67
C TRP A 48 7.36 -5.20 -9.70
N GLN A 49 7.50 -6.50 -9.57
CA GLN A 49 6.86 -7.51 -10.40
C GLN A 49 6.06 -8.42 -9.48
N LEU A 50 4.84 -8.73 -9.91
CA LEU A 50 3.96 -9.67 -9.25
C LEU A 50 4.08 -11.03 -9.93
N HIS A 51 4.37 -12.06 -9.14
CA HIS A 51 4.25 -13.44 -9.55
C HIS A 51 3.03 -14.04 -8.88
N PHE A 52 2.10 -14.56 -9.67
CA PHE A 52 0.94 -15.29 -9.20
C PHE A 52 0.90 -16.65 -9.90
N ASP A 53 0.95 -17.73 -9.13
CA ASP A 53 0.98 -19.11 -9.64
C ASP A 53 -0.41 -19.80 -9.64
N GLY A 54 -1.46 -19.05 -9.29
CA GLY A 54 -2.82 -19.58 -9.11
C GLY A 54 -3.19 -19.84 -7.65
N GLU A 55 -2.21 -19.98 -6.76
CA GLU A 55 -2.42 -20.29 -5.33
C GLU A 55 -1.80 -19.25 -4.41
N THR A 56 -0.64 -18.68 -4.77
CA THR A 56 0.11 -17.75 -3.93
C THR A 56 0.67 -16.60 -4.75
N ILE A 57 0.95 -15.47 -4.08
CA ILE A 57 1.65 -14.36 -4.72
C ILE A 57 3.04 -14.15 -4.14
N SER A 58 3.93 -13.58 -4.97
CA SER A 58 5.23 -13.06 -4.57
C SER A 58 5.50 -11.73 -5.25
N LEU A 59 6.23 -10.83 -4.58
CA LEU A 59 6.74 -9.60 -5.17
C LEU A 59 8.27 -9.65 -5.30
N THR A 60 8.77 -9.18 -6.43
CA THR A 60 10.21 -8.98 -6.66
C THR A 60 10.46 -7.62 -7.32
N PRO A 61 11.47 -6.84 -6.91
CA PRO A 61 12.39 -7.10 -5.79
C PRO A 61 11.70 -6.96 -4.43
N SER A 62 12.49 -6.99 -3.35
CA SER A 62 11.99 -6.74 -1.98
C SER A 62 11.35 -5.35 -1.84
N VAL A 63 10.59 -5.18 -0.76
CA VAL A 63 9.97 -3.92 -0.39
C VAL A 63 10.86 -3.23 0.64
N GLY A 64 11.51 -2.13 0.23
CA GLY A 64 12.31 -1.28 1.09
C GLY A 64 11.60 0.04 1.40
N SER A 65 11.14 0.23 2.63
CA SER A 65 10.42 1.42 3.10
C SER A 65 11.37 2.52 3.57
N TRP A 66 12.45 2.77 2.84
CA TRP A 66 13.56 3.66 3.27
C TRP A 66 13.19 5.13 3.41
N SER A 67 12.09 5.57 2.78
CA SER A 67 11.50 6.90 2.94
C SER A 67 10.57 7.02 4.15
N LEU A 68 10.16 5.89 4.75
CA LEU A 68 9.33 5.87 5.95
C LEU A 68 10.20 5.89 7.22
N PRO A 69 9.70 6.42 8.35
CA PRO A 69 10.43 6.43 9.61
C PRO A 69 10.83 5.03 10.10
N CYS A 70 10.02 4.00 9.78
CA CYS A 70 10.29 2.62 10.18
C CYS A 70 11.45 1.97 9.41
N LYS A 71 11.78 2.48 8.20
CA LYS A 71 12.83 1.94 7.31
C LYS A 71 12.75 0.42 7.09
N SER A 72 11.57 -0.17 7.24
CA SER A 72 11.39 -1.64 7.18
C SER A 72 11.82 -2.21 5.83
N HIS A 73 12.34 -3.44 5.85
CA HIS A 73 12.76 -4.16 4.66
C HIS A 73 12.31 -5.62 4.73
N TYR A 74 11.59 -6.07 3.72
CA TYR A 74 11.07 -7.43 3.67
C TYR A 74 10.82 -7.89 2.23
N TRP A 75 10.80 -9.21 2.07
CA TRP A 75 10.29 -9.88 0.89
C TRP A 75 8.83 -10.28 1.12
N ILE A 76 8.08 -10.34 0.02
CA ILE A 76 6.78 -10.99 -0.02
C ILE A 76 6.93 -12.21 -0.92
N ARG A 77 6.85 -13.40 -0.35
CA ARG A 77 7.03 -14.68 -1.05
C ARG A 77 5.99 -15.67 -0.61
N ARG A 78 5.25 -16.23 -1.57
CA ARG A 78 4.19 -17.22 -1.34
C ARG A 78 3.27 -16.81 -0.18
N ASP A 79 2.68 -15.61 -0.29
CA ASP A 79 1.81 -14.99 0.73
C ASP A 79 2.43 -14.80 2.12
N THR A 80 3.77 -14.80 2.20
CA THR A 80 4.51 -14.66 3.46
C THR A 80 5.40 -13.44 3.43
N VAL A 81 5.45 -12.72 4.55
CA VAL A 81 6.37 -11.60 4.77
C VAL A 81 7.66 -12.18 5.38
N GLU A 82 8.75 -12.13 4.63
CA GLU A 82 10.07 -12.57 5.08
C GLU A 82 10.95 -11.34 5.34
N TRP A 83 11.32 -11.09 6.60
CA TRP A 83 12.15 -9.95 6.97
C TRP A 83 13.54 -10.02 6.34
N ALA A 84 13.95 -8.91 5.71
CA ALA A 84 15.26 -8.76 5.11
C ALA A 84 16.15 -7.88 6.00
N ALA A 85 17.46 -8.01 5.83
CA ALA A 85 18.43 -7.20 6.57
C ALA A 85 18.25 -5.70 6.26
N MET A 86 18.44 -4.86 7.27
CA MET A 86 18.51 -3.42 7.07
C MET A 86 19.71 -3.07 6.17
N LEU A 87 19.50 -2.19 5.21
CA LEU A 87 20.56 -1.68 4.36
C LEU A 87 21.14 -0.40 4.95
N SER A 88 22.45 -0.20 4.76
CA SER A 88 23.12 1.07 5.03
C SER A 88 22.63 2.17 4.07
N ALA A 89 22.90 3.43 4.41
CA ALA A 89 22.53 4.56 3.55
C ALA A 89 23.14 4.45 2.15
N ASP A 90 24.39 4.00 2.04
CA ASP A 90 25.08 3.82 0.76
C ASP A 90 24.47 2.69 -0.07
N GLU A 91 24.08 1.58 0.56
CA GLU A 91 23.39 0.49 -0.10
C GLU A 91 22.00 0.90 -0.59
N ILE A 92 21.25 1.66 0.22
CA ILE A 92 19.96 2.22 -0.17
C ILE A 92 20.09 3.12 -1.40
N GLU A 93 21.12 3.98 -1.44
CA GLU A 93 21.31 4.86 -2.59
C GLU A 93 21.72 4.10 -3.85
N ARG A 94 22.55 3.05 -3.73
CA ARG A 94 22.88 2.18 -4.85
C ARG A 94 21.64 1.47 -5.42
N VAL A 95 20.78 0.94 -4.55
CA VAL A 95 19.50 0.33 -4.97
C VAL A 95 18.65 1.36 -5.70
N ARG A 96 18.42 2.53 -5.11
CA ARG A 96 17.62 3.61 -5.73
C ARG A 96 18.19 4.07 -7.07
N ALA A 97 19.51 4.16 -7.19
CA ALA A 97 20.16 4.52 -8.45
C ALA A 97 19.94 3.44 -9.53
N GLY A 98 20.04 2.16 -9.15
CA GLY A 98 19.70 1.03 -10.00
C GLY A 98 18.25 1.06 -10.46
N ASP A 99 17.31 1.27 -9.54
CA ASP A 99 15.88 1.34 -9.84
C ASP A 99 15.57 2.48 -10.83
N ARG A 100 16.12 3.68 -10.57
CA ARG A 100 15.96 4.84 -11.48
C ARG A 100 16.51 4.55 -12.87
N TYR A 101 17.66 3.89 -12.95
CA TYR A 101 18.27 3.51 -14.22
C TYR A 101 17.42 2.49 -14.97
N ALA A 102 16.96 1.42 -14.31
CA ALA A 102 16.12 0.39 -14.91
C ALA A 102 14.82 0.98 -15.48
N VAL A 103 14.19 1.85 -14.70
CA VAL A 103 12.99 2.59 -15.10
C VAL A 103 13.25 3.48 -16.32
N GLN A 104 14.35 4.24 -16.33
CA GLN A 104 14.72 5.11 -17.45
C GLN A 104 14.98 4.32 -18.74
N GLN A 105 15.64 3.17 -18.63
CA GLN A 105 15.90 2.28 -19.78
C GLN A 105 14.62 1.70 -20.37
N HIS A 106 13.66 1.34 -19.51
CA HIS A 106 12.44 0.67 -19.97
C HIS A 106 11.39 1.62 -20.55
N PHE A 107 11.20 2.80 -19.96
CA PHE A 107 10.13 3.73 -20.35
C PHE A 107 10.62 4.92 -21.20
N GLY A 108 11.93 5.10 -21.41
CA GLY A 108 12.47 6.40 -21.83
C GLY A 108 12.35 7.41 -20.69
N ALA A 109 12.81 8.66 -20.87
CA ALA A 109 12.93 9.65 -19.79
C ALA A 109 11.78 9.64 -18.75
N ALA A 110 12.18 9.66 -17.47
CA ALA A 110 11.47 9.35 -16.22
C ALA A 110 9.93 9.20 -16.26
N PRO A 111 9.37 8.11 -15.70
CA PRO A 111 7.95 8.00 -15.46
C PRO A 111 7.51 9.08 -14.48
N ARG A 112 6.27 9.55 -14.66
CA ARG A 112 5.62 10.46 -13.72
C ARG A 112 5.66 9.81 -12.33
N PRO A 113 6.11 10.52 -11.27
CA PRO A 113 5.99 9.99 -9.91
C PRO A 113 4.57 9.49 -9.70
N ALA A 114 4.42 8.35 -9.01
CA ALA A 114 3.12 7.89 -8.56
C ALA A 114 2.39 9.10 -7.98
N ALA A 115 1.23 9.44 -8.56
CA ALA A 115 0.52 10.63 -8.15
C ALA A 115 0.33 10.56 -6.63
N PRO A 116 0.59 11.64 -5.88
CA PRO A 116 0.21 11.65 -4.48
C PRO A 116 -1.26 11.22 -4.41
N ALA A 117 -1.56 10.29 -3.50
CA ALA A 117 -2.94 9.89 -3.25
C ALA A 117 -3.79 11.17 -3.18
N PRO A 118 -4.93 11.26 -3.89
CA PRO A 118 -5.73 12.47 -3.89
C PRO A 118 -5.98 12.88 -2.44
N ALA A 119 -5.62 14.13 -2.11
CA ALA A 119 -5.85 14.69 -0.79
C ALA A 119 -7.30 14.43 -0.43
N GLN A 120 -7.50 13.66 0.64
CA GLN A 120 -8.82 13.23 1.03
C GLN A 120 -9.65 14.48 1.38
N PRO A 121 -10.91 14.59 0.89
CA PRO A 121 -11.80 15.63 1.38
C PRO A 121 -11.99 15.44 2.88
N GLU A 122 -11.83 16.53 3.63
CA GLU A 122 -12.07 16.57 5.08
C GLU A 122 -13.41 15.87 5.41
N PRO A 123 -13.48 15.09 6.51
CA PRO A 123 -14.72 14.46 6.91
C PRO A 123 -15.76 15.55 7.19
N LYS A 124 -16.73 15.70 6.28
CA LYS A 124 -17.93 16.50 6.53
C LYS A 124 -18.60 15.91 7.77
N GLY A 125 -18.64 16.73 8.83
CA GLY A 125 -19.17 16.35 10.13
C GLY A 125 -20.49 15.60 10.02
N THR A 126 -20.57 14.50 10.76
CA THR A 126 -21.75 13.65 10.83
C THR A 126 -22.96 14.49 11.28
N PRO A 127 -24.09 14.49 10.56
CA PRO A 127 -25.29 15.14 11.07
C PRO A 127 -25.76 14.37 12.30
N LYS A 128 -25.90 15.08 13.43
CA LYS A 128 -26.43 14.54 14.68
C LYS A 128 -27.79 13.90 14.43
N ARG A 129 -27.85 12.57 14.46
CA ARG A 129 -29.12 11.83 14.51
C ARG A 129 -29.79 12.16 15.85
N LYS A 130 -30.92 12.88 15.80
CA LYS A 130 -31.81 12.99 16.97
C LYS A 130 -32.32 11.58 17.28
N GLY A 131 -32.11 11.15 18.51
CA GLY A 131 -32.52 9.85 19.00
C GLY A 131 -34.04 9.68 18.94
N ILE A 132 -34.46 8.47 18.59
CA ILE A 132 -35.86 7.98 18.50
C ILE A 132 -36.41 7.67 19.92
N LEU A 133 -36.18 8.55 20.90
CA LEU A 133 -36.69 8.38 22.27
C LEU A 133 -37.45 9.59 22.85
N ASP A 134 -37.81 10.58 22.02
CA ASP A 134 -38.63 11.74 22.44
C ASP A 134 -40.07 11.68 21.89
N TRP A 135 -40.73 10.50 21.93
CA TRP A 135 -42.14 10.37 21.51
C TRP A 135 -43.07 9.59 22.46
N ILE A 136 -42.64 9.21 23.67
CA ILE A 136 -43.54 8.65 24.69
C ILE A 136 -43.13 9.15 26.08
N THR A 137 -43.74 10.24 26.55
CA THR A 137 -44.35 10.44 27.88
C THR A 137 -44.56 11.95 28.16
N SER A 138 -45.70 12.49 27.74
CA SER A 138 -46.33 13.65 28.39
C SER A 138 -47.86 13.61 28.19
N LEU A 139 -48.44 12.48 28.57
CA LEU A 139 -49.70 12.47 29.29
C LEU A 139 -49.31 11.95 30.68
N TRP A 140 -49.81 12.59 31.74
CA TRP A 140 -49.56 12.38 33.18
C TRP A 140 -48.70 13.45 33.88
N ARG A 141 -49.46 14.43 34.42
CA ARG A 141 -49.21 15.44 35.47
C ARG A 141 -48.51 16.75 35.10
#